data_AF-A0A8C0H5B5-F1
#
_entry.id   AF-A0A8C0H5B5-F1
#
_cell.length_a   1.000
_cell.length_b   1.000
_cell.length_c   1.000
_cell.angle_alpha   90.00
_cell.angle_beta   90.00
_cell.angle_gamma   90.00
#
_symmetry.space_group_name_H-M   'P 1'
#
loop_
_entity.id
_entity.type
_entity.pdbx_description
1 polymer ?
#
loop_
_entity_poly.entity_id
_entity_poly.type
_entity_poly.pdbx_seq_one_letter_code
_entity_poly.pdbx_strand_id
1 'polypeptide(L)'
;ETRAGRFVRQHVDYPKTSAPNNRIYCNLLMQRRGLTRPRCKPINTFIHAPTSQLRNICGRGGRPVGDNLRDSNRSFGVTTCRVLPGSQPGRCRYRAATRVTRVRVACVRRLPVHLERTYLP
;
A
#
# COMPACT_ATOMS: atom_id res chain seq x y z
N GLU A 1 -5.09 -9.52 14.54
CA GLU A 1 -5.39 -9.01 13.18
C GLU A 1 -5.13 -10.11 12.15
N THR A 2 -6.06 -10.37 11.22
CA THR A 2 -5.86 -11.35 10.13
C THR A 2 -4.86 -10.82 9.10
N ARG A 3 -4.24 -11.71 8.29
CA ARG A 3 -3.29 -11.29 7.24
C ARG A 3 -3.96 -10.35 6.20
N ALA A 4 -5.19 -10.66 5.79
CA ALA A 4 -5.95 -9.81 4.88
C ALA A 4 -6.37 -8.48 5.53
N GLY A 5 -6.76 -8.50 6.80
CA GLY A 5 -7.04 -7.27 7.56
C GLY A 5 -5.82 -6.36 7.64
N ARG A 6 -4.64 -6.94 7.90
CA ARG A 6 -3.36 -6.24 7.86
C ARG A 6 -3.08 -5.65 6.48
N PHE A 7 -3.30 -6.39 5.40
CA PHE A 7 -3.15 -5.86 4.04
C PHE A 7 -4.02 -4.62 3.82
N VAL A 8 -5.31 -4.69 4.18
CA VAL A 8 -6.24 -3.56 4.03
C VAL A 8 -5.78 -2.35 4.82
N ARG A 9 -5.48 -2.54 6.12
CA ARG A 9 -4.98 -1.46 6.98
C ARG A 9 -3.72 -0.81 6.42
N GLN A 10 -2.77 -1.60 5.93
CA GLN A 10 -1.48 -1.09 5.49
C GLN A 10 -1.50 -0.51 4.08
N HIS A 11 -2.35 -1.00 3.18
CA HIS A 11 -2.19 -0.76 1.74
C HIS A 11 -3.42 -0.21 1.03
N VAL A 12 -4.57 -0.06 1.68
CA VAL A 12 -5.80 0.39 1.01
C VAL A 12 -6.26 1.73 1.54
N ASP A 13 -6.46 2.72 0.66
CA ASP A 13 -7.01 4.03 1.01
C ASP A 13 -7.97 4.48 -0.09
N TYR A 14 -9.25 4.11 0.07
CA TYR A 14 -10.30 4.38 -0.91
C TYR A 14 -11.63 4.77 -0.24
N PRO A 15 -12.26 5.90 -0.62
CA PRO A 15 -11.70 6.93 -1.50
C PRO A 15 -10.39 7.50 -0.92
N LYS A 16 -9.53 8.06 -1.78
CA LYS A 16 -8.24 8.62 -1.34
C LYS A 16 -8.51 9.70 -0.28
N THR A 17 -7.86 9.60 0.88
CA THR A 17 -7.96 10.60 1.94
C THR A 17 -7.45 11.95 1.42
N SER A 18 -8.25 13.00 1.57
CA SER A 18 -7.84 14.36 1.21
C SER A 18 -6.77 14.89 2.16
N ALA A 19 -5.76 15.56 1.61
CA ALA A 19 -4.71 16.23 2.36
C ALA A 19 -4.13 17.38 1.50
N PRO A 20 -3.53 18.41 2.12
CA PRO A 20 -3.02 19.57 1.37
C PRO A 20 -1.94 19.22 0.33
N ASN A 21 -1.17 18.16 0.55
CA ASN A 21 -0.25 17.59 -0.44
C ASN A 21 0.09 16.13 -0.10
N ASN A 22 0.75 15.43 -1.03
CA ASN A 22 1.10 14.01 -0.89
C ASN A 22 2.07 13.74 0.28
N ARG A 23 2.93 14.69 0.65
CA ARG A 23 3.84 14.57 1.81
C ARG A 23 3.05 14.52 3.12
N ILE A 24 2.13 15.46 3.28
CA ILE A 24 1.24 15.52 4.45
C ILE A 24 0.32 14.30 4.48
N TYR A 25 -0.21 13.89 3.32
CA TYR A 25 -0.94 12.62 3.18
C TYR A 25 -0.15 11.44 3.75
N CYS A 26 1.12 11.27 3.36
CA CYS A 26 1.95 10.17 3.84
C CYS A 26 2.20 10.25 5.35
N ASN A 27 2.56 11.41 5.88
CA ASN A 27 2.76 11.58 7.33
C ASN A 27 1.50 11.19 8.12
N LEU A 28 0.34 11.68 7.66
CA LEU A 28 -0.96 11.43 8.27
C LEU A 28 -1.35 9.94 8.21
N LEU A 29 -1.34 9.34 7.02
CA LEU A 29 -1.82 7.97 6.82
C LEU A 29 -0.86 6.96 7.42
N MET A 30 0.46 7.14 7.31
CA MET A 30 1.41 6.23 7.95
C MET A 30 1.17 6.17 9.47
N GLN A 31 0.89 7.30 10.11
CA GLN A 31 0.54 7.36 11.53
C GLN A 31 -0.83 6.73 11.82
N ARG A 32 -1.89 7.15 11.11
CA ARG A 32 -3.26 6.64 11.31
C ARG A 32 -3.37 5.14 11.11
N ARG A 33 -2.54 4.56 10.23
CA ARG A 33 -2.50 3.12 9.97
C ARG A 33 -1.55 2.36 10.90
N GLY A 34 -0.94 3.01 11.89
CA GLY A 34 -0.04 2.37 12.86
C GLY A 34 1.26 1.86 12.23
N LEU A 35 1.83 2.60 11.28
CA LEU A 35 3.05 2.24 10.55
C LEU A 35 4.27 3.06 11.00
N THR A 36 4.15 3.77 12.12
CA THR A 36 5.19 4.66 12.65
C THR A 36 5.73 4.23 14.02
N ARG A 37 5.23 3.13 14.58
CA ARG A 37 5.66 2.55 15.87
C ARG A 37 5.77 1.02 15.79
N PRO A 38 6.73 0.40 16.52
CA PRO A 38 7.79 1.05 17.31
C PRO A 38 8.89 1.68 16.45
N ARG A 39 8.84 1.49 15.11
CA ARG A 39 9.77 2.08 14.15
C ARG A 39 8.99 2.75 13.01
N CYS A 40 9.60 3.74 12.36
CA CYS A 40 9.06 4.30 11.12
C CYS A 40 9.17 3.24 10.01
N LYS A 41 8.04 2.73 9.50
CA LYS A 41 8.07 1.78 8.38
C LYS A 41 8.78 2.44 7.19
N PRO A 42 9.87 1.86 6.64
CA PRO A 42 10.72 2.56 5.68
C PRO A 42 10.04 2.91 4.35
N ILE A 43 9.20 2.01 3.85
CA ILE A 43 8.44 2.19 2.62
C ILE A 43 7.05 1.58 2.78
N ASN A 44 6.04 2.25 2.23
CA ASN A 44 4.69 1.71 2.17
C ASN A 44 3.94 2.32 0.98
N THR A 45 3.11 1.53 0.33
CA THR A 45 2.28 2.00 -0.78
C THR A 45 0.81 1.86 -0.41
N PHE A 46 0.07 2.95 -0.60
CA PHE A 46 -1.40 2.98 -0.50
C PHE A 46 -2.00 2.90 -1.90
N ILE A 47 -2.97 2.03 -2.08
CA ILE A 47 -3.72 1.81 -3.31
C ILE A 47 -5.08 2.48 -3.18
N HIS A 48 -5.41 3.32 -4.15
CA HIS A 48 -6.65 4.09 -4.19
C HIS A 48 -7.72 3.35 -4.99
N ALA A 49 -8.12 2.19 -4.48
CA ALA A 49 -9.15 1.35 -5.06
C ALA A 49 -9.95 0.62 -3.96
N PRO A 50 -11.22 0.27 -4.21
CA PRO A 50 -12.03 -0.46 -3.25
C PRO A 50 -11.46 -1.88 -3.04
N THR A 51 -11.63 -2.40 -1.83
CA THR A 51 -11.13 -3.74 -1.45
C THR A 51 -11.65 -4.85 -2.36
N SER A 52 -12.86 -4.72 -2.89
CA SER A 52 -13.44 -5.65 -3.87
C SER A 52 -12.60 -5.79 -5.14
N GLN A 53 -12.07 -4.68 -5.67
CA GLN A 53 -11.19 -4.70 -6.85
C GLN A 53 -9.84 -5.35 -6.53
N LEU A 54 -9.30 -5.13 -5.33
CA LEU A 54 -8.03 -5.74 -4.92
C LEU A 54 -8.17 -7.24 -4.64
N ARG A 55 -9.31 -7.67 -4.08
CA ARG A 55 -9.65 -9.09 -3.96
C ARG A 55 -9.74 -9.78 -5.31
N ASN A 56 -10.27 -9.09 -6.33
CA ASN A 56 -10.38 -9.65 -7.68
C ASN A 56 -9.00 -9.94 -8.32
N ILE A 57 -7.91 -9.28 -7.90
CA ILE A 57 -6.55 -9.60 -8.36
C ILE A 57 -6.21 -11.06 -8.04
N CYS A 58 -6.66 -11.57 -6.90
CA CYS A 58 -6.47 -12.96 -6.49
C CYS A 58 -7.37 -13.97 -7.26
N GLY A 59 -8.15 -13.51 -8.24
CA GLY A 59 -9.04 -14.30 -9.08
C GLY A 59 -8.91 -13.93 -10.57
N ARG A 60 -9.98 -13.48 -11.21
CA ARG A 60 -9.97 -13.16 -12.65
C ARG A 60 -9.29 -11.82 -12.98
N GLY A 61 -9.15 -10.96 -11.98
CA GLY A 61 -8.53 -9.64 -12.11
C GLY A 61 -7.00 -9.62 -12.08
N GLY A 62 -6.32 -10.76 -12.02
CA GLY A 62 -4.86 -10.83 -12.02
C GLY A 62 -4.29 -12.06 -12.72
N ARG A 63 -3.02 -11.96 -13.12
CA ARG A 63 -2.24 -13.01 -13.77
C ARG A 63 -1.26 -13.65 -12.77
N PRO A 64 -1.20 -14.99 -12.68
CA PRO A 64 -0.17 -15.67 -11.89
C PRO A 64 1.23 -15.29 -12.36
N VAL A 65 2.16 -15.11 -11.42
CA VAL A 65 3.59 -14.86 -11.73
C VAL A 65 4.49 -15.97 -11.18
N GLY A 66 4.01 -16.71 -10.18
CA GLY A 66 4.75 -17.74 -9.46
C GLY A 66 4.26 -17.82 -8.02
N ASP A 67 4.38 -18.97 -7.39
CA ASP A 67 3.90 -19.24 -6.03
C ASP A 67 2.46 -18.74 -5.83
N ASN A 68 2.27 -17.84 -4.86
CA ASN A 68 1.01 -17.21 -4.56
C ASN A 68 0.94 -15.75 -5.03
N LEU A 69 1.87 -15.31 -5.88
CA LEU A 69 1.96 -13.95 -6.41
C LEU A 69 1.11 -13.77 -7.66
N ARG A 70 0.47 -12.60 -7.74
CA ARG A 70 -0.38 -12.21 -8.88
C ARG A 70 -0.20 -10.75 -9.25
N ASP A 71 -0.04 -10.50 -10.54
CA ASP A 71 -0.02 -9.16 -11.13
C ASP A 71 -1.43 -8.72 -11.49
N SER A 72 -1.82 -7.52 -11.08
CA SER A 72 -3.13 -6.96 -11.42
C SER A 72 -3.27 -6.70 -12.91
N ASN A 73 -4.38 -7.11 -13.51
CA ASN A 73 -4.67 -6.88 -14.94
C ASN A 73 -4.89 -5.41 -15.29
N ARG A 74 -5.34 -4.61 -14.32
CA ARG A 74 -5.54 -3.17 -14.45
C ARG A 74 -4.53 -2.40 -13.63
N SER A 75 -4.33 -1.14 -14.01
CA SER A 75 -3.59 -0.18 -13.20
C SER A 75 -4.47 0.43 -12.11
N PHE A 76 -3.84 0.85 -11.02
CA PHE A 76 -4.46 1.56 -9.92
C PHE A 76 -3.69 2.84 -9.61
N GLY A 77 -4.41 3.86 -9.14
CA GLY A 77 -3.76 5.01 -8.51
C GLY A 77 -3.11 4.57 -7.20
N VAL A 78 -1.84 4.91 -7.01
CA VAL A 78 -1.08 4.58 -5.80
C VAL A 78 -0.34 5.80 -5.27
N THR A 79 -0.15 5.85 -3.95
CA THR A 79 0.77 6.77 -3.28
C THR A 79 1.79 5.98 -2.49
N THR A 80 3.07 6.10 -2.85
CA THR A 80 4.19 5.46 -2.17
C THR A 80 4.85 6.44 -1.21
N CYS A 81 4.87 6.07 0.07
CA CYS A 81 5.48 6.80 1.16
C CYS A 81 6.84 6.20 1.49
N ARG A 82 7.90 7.02 1.48
CA ARG A 82 9.26 6.61 1.88
C ARG A 82 9.76 7.48 3.01
N VAL A 83 10.25 6.86 4.07
CA VAL A 83 10.75 7.57 5.25
C VAL A 83 11.93 8.47 4.86
N LEU A 84 12.01 9.65 5.45
CA LEU A 84 13.15 10.55 5.30
C LEU A 84 14.29 10.14 6.25
N PRO A 85 15.56 10.34 5.86
CA PRO A 85 16.69 10.19 6.77
C PRO A 85 16.48 11.01 8.06
N GLY A 86 16.94 10.48 9.20
CA GLY A 86 16.81 11.12 10.50
C GLY A 86 15.40 11.06 11.14
N SER A 87 14.43 10.40 10.50
CA SER A 87 13.11 10.18 11.10
C SER A 87 13.18 9.25 12.30
N GLN A 88 12.51 9.63 13.39
CA GLN A 88 12.44 8.84 14.63
C GLN A 88 11.00 8.42 14.93
N PRO A 89 10.78 7.29 15.63
CA PRO A 89 9.46 6.88 16.09
C PRO A 89 8.76 8.02 16.85
N GLY A 90 7.49 8.28 16.55
CA GLY A 90 6.74 9.42 17.11
C GLY A 90 6.89 10.75 16.34
N ARG A 91 7.92 10.89 15.48
CA ARG A 91 8.11 12.04 14.58
C ARG A 91 8.48 11.60 13.16
N CYS A 92 7.90 10.50 12.68
CA CYS A 92 8.21 9.94 11.37
C CYS A 92 7.82 10.91 10.24
N ARG A 93 8.77 11.27 9.38
CA ARG A 93 8.54 12.12 8.21
C ARG A 93 8.73 11.30 6.94
N TYR A 94 7.86 11.52 5.97
CA TYR A 94 7.84 10.79 4.72
C TYR A 94 7.95 11.74 3.53
N ARG A 95 8.64 11.31 2.47
CA ARG A 95 8.41 11.79 1.11
C ARG A 95 7.36 10.91 0.43
N ALA A 96 6.71 11.45 -0.58
CA ALA A 96 5.62 10.79 -1.29
C ALA A 96 5.83 10.85 -2.79
N ALA A 97 5.47 9.79 -3.50
CA ALA A 97 5.27 9.83 -4.95
C ALA A 97 3.95 9.17 -5.31
N THR A 98 3.28 9.71 -6.32
CA THR A 98 2.01 9.19 -6.84
C THR A 98 2.21 8.63 -8.24
N ARG A 99 1.56 7.51 -8.54
CA ARG A 99 1.60 6.91 -9.87
C ARG A 99 0.29 6.19 -10.17
N VAL A 100 -0.01 5.99 -11.44
CA VAL A 100 -0.99 5.00 -11.89
C VAL A 100 -0.22 3.81 -12.45
N THR A 101 -0.31 2.65 -11.80
CA THR A 101 0.50 1.48 -12.17
C THR A 101 -0.17 0.16 -11.81
N ARG A 102 0.28 -0.94 -12.41
CA ARG A 102 -0.11 -2.30 -12.02
C ARG A 102 0.58 -2.64 -10.70
N VAL A 103 -0.07 -3.47 -9.90
CA VAL A 103 0.46 -3.91 -8.60
C VAL A 103 0.61 -5.41 -8.59
N ARG A 104 1.60 -5.89 -7.83
CA ARG A 104 1.81 -7.31 -7.57
C ARG A 104 1.45 -7.61 -6.12
N VAL A 105 0.60 -8.60 -5.90
CA VAL A 105 0.14 -8.99 -4.56
C VAL A 105 0.35 -10.48 -4.33
N ALA A 106 0.63 -10.86 -3.09
CA ALA A 106 0.55 -12.25 -2.65
C ALA A 106 -0.88 -12.54 -2.18
N CYS A 107 -1.39 -13.71 -2.56
CA CYS A 107 -2.76 -14.14 -2.31
C CYS A 107 -2.78 -15.40 -1.43
N VAL A 108 -3.70 -15.48 -0.47
CA VAL A 108 -3.97 -16.70 0.30
C VAL A 108 -5.48 -16.89 0.37
N ARG A 109 -5.98 -18.08 -0.02
CA ARG A 109 -7.42 -18.39 -0.06
C ARG A 109 -8.24 -17.29 -0.77
N ARG A 110 -7.78 -16.84 -1.94
CA ARG A 110 -8.37 -15.75 -2.76
C ARG A 110 -8.42 -14.35 -2.10
N LEU A 111 -7.63 -14.12 -1.04
CA LEU A 111 -7.52 -12.82 -0.39
C LEU A 111 -6.10 -12.26 -0.50
N PRO A 112 -5.92 -10.95 -0.76
CA PRO A 112 -4.60 -10.34 -0.78
C PRO A 112 -4.07 -10.26 0.65
N VAL A 113 -2.81 -10.66 0.84
CA VAL A 113 -2.15 -10.70 2.15
C VAL A 113 -0.83 -9.92 2.18
N HIS A 114 -0.24 -9.65 1.02
CA HIS A 114 0.99 -8.88 0.88
C HIS A 114 0.96 -8.05 -0.40
N LEU A 115 1.53 -6.85 -0.35
CA LEU A 115 1.79 -6.01 -1.53
C LEU A 115 3.30 -6.01 -1.78
N GLU A 116 3.71 -6.48 -2.95
CA GLU A 116 5.12 -6.40 -3.36
C GLU A 116 5.55 -4.95 -3.50
N ARG A 117 6.82 -4.69 -3.18
CA ARG A 117 7.34 -3.31 -3.17
C ARG A 117 7.26 -2.70 -4.55
N THR A 118 6.50 -1.62 -4.68
CA THR A 118 6.55 -0.75 -5.85
C THR A 118 7.77 0.17 -5.71
N TYR A 119 8.76 0.02 -6.60
CA TYR A 119 9.92 0.90 -6.61
C TYR A 119 9.51 2.30 -7.08
N LEU A 120 9.92 3.29 -6.30
CA LEU A 120 9.97 4.68 -6.77
C LEU A 120 11.10 4.74 -7.81
N PRO A 121 10.90 5.36 -8.99
CA PRO A 121 12.04 5.77 -9.80
C PRO A 121 12.94 6.72 -9.00
#